data_AF-F8CEI5-F1
#
_entry.id   AF-F8CEI5-F1
#
_cell.length_a   1.000
_cell.length_b   1.000
_cell.length_c   1.000
_cell.angle_alpha   90.00
_cell.angle_beta   90.00
_cell.angle_gamma   90.00
#
_symmetry.space_group_name_H-M   'P 1'
#
loop_
_entity.id
_entity.type
_entity.pdbx_description
1 polymer ?
#
loop_
_entity_poly.entity_id
_entity_poly.type
_entity_poly.pdbx_seq_one_letter_code
_entity_poly.pdbx_strand_id
1 'polypeptide(L)'
;MAAAGLLWVTVLVYLLRFFDEVPLKTFLSAGFFVLFFAVSLMYYGRTRIVVDARGVTYRGMVRTRRFTFADIRKLDVLPGPVTVYAIRGKAGLVHFTSFFLHHQQLARLLVERAGLGPIPG
;
A
#
# COMPACT_ATOMS: atom_id res chain seq x y z
N MET A 1 -4.43 7.30 6.86
CA MET A 1 -4.31 6.16 7.80
C MET A 1 -3.82 6.58 9.18
N ALA A 2 -2.73 7.35 9.30
CA ALA A 2 -2.23 7.82 10.61
C ALA A 2 -3.27 8.57 11.46
N ALA A 3 -3.99 9.53 10.87
CA ALA A 3 -5.05 10.28 11.56
C ALA A 3 -6.20 9.38 12.06
N ALA A 4 -6.63 8.41 11.24
CA ALA A 4 -7.66 7.45 11.62
C ALA A 4 -7.19 6.52 12.75
N GLY A 5 -5.93 6.07 12.72
CA GLY A 5 -5.32 5.32 13.82
C GLY A 5 -5.26 6.13 15.12
N LEU A 6 -4.84 7.39 15.05
CA LEU A 6 -4.82 8.32 16.19
C LEU A 6 -6.22 8.53 16.78
N LEU A 7 -7.24 8.67 15.93
CA LEU A 7 -8.63 8.79 16.37
C LEU A 7 -9.06 7.54 17.17
N TRP A 8 -8.80 6.34 16.66
CA TRP A 8 -9.18 5.11 17.36
C TRP A 8 -8.39 4.88 18.64
N VAL A 9 -7.12 5.29 18.69
CA VAL A 9 -6.34 5.29 19.94
C VAL A 9 -6.97 6.26 20.96
N THR A 10 -7.38 7.44 20.51
CA THR A 10 -8.05 8.43 21.37
C THR A 10 -9.38 7.90 21.89
N VAL A 11 -10.18 7.26 21.03
CA VAL A 11 -11.44 6.59 21.41
C VAL A 11 -11.17 5.51 22.45
N LEU A 12 -10.16 4.65 22.25
CA LEU A 12 -9.84 3.61 23.21
C LEU A 12 -9.41 4.18 24.58
N VAL A 13 -8.56 5.22 24.58
CA VAL A 13 -8.16 5.94 25.80
C VAL A 13 -9.35 6.61 26.48
N TYR A 14 -10.28 7.16 25.70
CA TYR A 14 -11.51 7.75 26.22
C TYR A 14 -12.41 6.69 26.87
N LEU A 15 -12.61 5.53 26.22
CA LEU A 15 -13.43 4.43 26.76
C LEU A 15 -12.86 3.91 28.09
N LEU A 16 -11.53 3.85 28.24
CA LEU A 16 -10.89 3.44 29.50
C LEU A 16 -11.25 4.34 30.69
N ARG A 17 -11.66 5.59 30.46
CA ARG A 17 -12.16 6.48 31.53
C ARG A 17 -13.54 6.11 32.05
N PHE A 18 -14.29 5.31 31.30
CA PHE A 18 -15.66 4.88 31.61
C PHE A 18 -15.75 3.35 31.67
N PHE A 19 -14.71 2.69 32.19
CA PHE A 19 -14.56 1.23 32.12
C PHE A 19 -15.75 0.47 32.74
N ASP A 20 -16.32 0.99 33.82
CA ASP A 20 -17.44 0.34 34.52
C ASP A 20 -18.79 0.52 33.80
N GLU A 21 -18.90 1.50 32.90
CA GLU A 21 -20.14 1.86 32.20
C GLU A 21 -20.17 1.33 30.75
N VAL A 22 -19.01 0.96 30.21
CA VAL A 22 -18.85 0.59 28.80
C VAL A 22 -18.84 -0.94 28.62
N PRO A 23 -19.70 -1.49 27.75
CA PRO A 23 -19.67 -2.92 27.44
C PRO A 23 -18.32 -3.40 26.92
N LEU A 24 -17.86 -4.58 27.38
CA LEU A 24 -16.60 -5.20 26.94
C LEU A 24 -16.48 -5.34 25.41
N LYS A 25 -17.60 -5.60 24.72
CA LYS A 25 -17.68 -5.66 23.24
C LYS A 25 -17.22 -4.36 22.56
N THR A 26 -17.47 -3.21 23.19
CA THR A 26 -17.08 -1.89 22.67
C THR A 26 -15.56 -1.71 22.77
N PHE A 27 -14.95 -2.15 23.87
CA PHE A 27 -13.48 -2.17 24.02
C PHE A 27 -12.81 -3.08 23.01
N LEU A 28 -13.34 -4.30 22.81
CA LEU A 28 -12.82 -5.24 21.82
C LEU A 28 -12.91 -4.66 20.40
N SER A 29 -14.01 -3.99 20.06
CA SER A 29 -14.18 -3.34 18.76
C SER A 29 -13.18 -2.19 18.57
N ALA A 30 -13.04 -1.29 19.56
CA ALA A 30 -12.06 -0.20 19.50
C ALA A 30 -10.62 -0.73 19.41
N GLY A 31 -10.29 -1.76 20.19
CA GLY A 31 -9.00 -2.44 20.14
C GLY A 31 -8.73 -3.09 18.78
N PHE A 32 -9.73 -3.70 18.15
CA PHE A 32 -9.63 -4.23 16.79
C PHE A 32 -9.29 -3.13 15.79
N PHE A 33 -9.97 -1.98 15.83
CA PHE A 33 -9.66 -0.87 14.92
C PHE A 33 -8.25 -0.30 15.14
N VAL A 34 -7.83 -0.12 16.39
CA VAL A 34 -6.45 0.30 16.70
C VAL A 34 -5.44 -0.68 16.12
N LEU A 35 -5.63 -1.98 16.33
CA LEU A 35 -4.76 -3.02 15.79
C LEU A 35 -4.76 -3.02 14.26
N PHE A 36 -5.94 -2.93 13.64
CA PHE A 36 -6.10 -2.88 12.20
C PHE A 36 -5.35 -1.70 11.57
N PHE A 37 -5.49 -0.50 12.15
CA PHE A 37 -4.77 0.67 11.67
C PHE A 37 -3.28 0.58 11.94
N ALA A 38 -2.84 0.03 13.07
CA ALA A 38 -1.43 -0.20 13.36
C ALA A 38 -0.78 -1.17 12.36
N VAL A 39 -1.42 -2.29 12.08
CA VAL A 39 -0.98 -3.27 11.07
C VAL A 39 -0.97 -2.64 9.68
N SER A 40 -2.00 -1.88 9.33
CA SER A 40 -2.06 -1.18 8.04
C SER A 40 -0.96 -0.14 7.91
N LEU A 41 -0.72 0.70 8.94
CA LEU A 41 0.38 1.66 8.97
C LEU A 41 1.73 0.98 8.83
N MET A 42 1.94 -0.13 9.52
CA MET A 42 3.18 -0.90 9.39
C MET A 42 3.33 -1.50 7.99
N TYR A 43 2.25 -2.02 7.41
CA TYR A 43 2.22 -2.60 6.08
C TYR A 43 2.54 -1.55 5.00
N TYR A 44 1.79 -0.44 4.97
CA TYR A 44 1.97 0.64 4.01
C TYR A 44 3.23 1.48 4.26
N GLY A 45 3.67 1.62 5.51
CA GLY A 45 4.89 2.33 5.85
C GLY A 45 6.16 1.56 5.50
N ARG A 46 6.14 0.21 5.59
CA ARG A 46 7.28 -0.62 5.19
C ARG A 46 7.31 -0.95 3.71
N THR A 47 6.16 -0.95 3.03
CA THR A 47 6.14 -1.13 1.58
C THR A 47 6.59 0.15 0.90
N ARG A 48 7.75 0.09 0.23
CA ARG A 48 8.29 1.23 -0.52
C ARG A 48 8.61 0.80 -1.94
N ILE A 49 8.13 1.57 -2.90
CA ILE A 49 8.45 1.39 -4.30
C ILE A 49 9.34 2.53 -4.70
N VAL A 50 10.57 2.22 -5.09
CA VAL A 50 11.55 3.18 -5.54
C VAL A 50 11.85 2.88 -7.00
N VAL A 51 11.62 3.84 -7.87
CA VAL A 51 12.06 3.77 -9.27
C VAL A 51 13.34 4.56 -9.41
N ASP A 52 14.34 3.93 -10.02
CA ASP A 52 15.65 4.51 -10.29
C ASP A 52 15.98 4.32 -11.78
N ALA A 53 17.06 4.95 -12.27
CA ALA A 53 17.47 4.91 -13.67
C ALA A 53 17.67 3.49 -14.22
N ARG A 54 17.91 2.50 -13.33
CA ARG A 54 18.12 1.09 -13.68
C ARG A 54 16.85 0.24 -13.64
N GLY A 55 15.77 0.68 -12.98
CA GLY A 55 14.53 -0.08 -12.85
C GLY A 55 13.72 0.19 -11.58
N VAL A 56 12.89 -0.78 -11.19
CA VAL A 56 12.00 -0.72 -10.03
C VAL A 56 12.57 -1.54 -8.89
N THR A 57 12.73 -0.92 -7.72
CA THR A 57 12.95 -1.63 -6.46
C THR A 57 11.67 -1.63 -5.64
N TYR A 58 11.06 -2.81 -5.52
CA TYR A 58 9.94 -3.04 -4.62
C TYR A 58 10.48 -3.57 -3.29
N ARG A 59 10.38 -2.76 -2.23
CA ARG A 59 10.63 -3.21 -0.87
C ARG A 59 9.32 -3.68 -0.28
N GLY A 60 9.08 -4.98 -0.31
CA GLY A 60 7.97 -5.63 0.39
C GLY A 60 8.26 -5.78 1.88
N MET A 61 7.25 -6.21 2.66
CA MET A 61 7.37 -6.41 4.11
C MET A 61 8.44 -7.45 4.50
N VAL A 62 8.60 -8.51 3.69
CA VAL A 62 9.52 -9.63 3.95
C VAL A 62 10.69 -9.67 2.97
N ARG A 63 10.51 -9.16 1.74
CA ARG A 63 11.51 -9.30 0.68
C ARG A 63 11.59 -8.06 -0.19
N THR A 64 12.82 -7.62 -0.44
CA THR A 64 13.10 -6.61 -1.47
C THR A 64 13.25 -7.34 -2.80
N ARG A 65 12.47 -6.95 -3.81
CA ARG A 65 12.61 -7.41 -5.18
C ARG A 65 13.04 -6.25 -6.06
N ARG A 66 14.01 -6.49 -6.95
CA ARG A 66 14.49 -5.53 -7.93
C ARG A 66 14.12 -6.06 -9.32
N PHE A 67 13.60 -5.18 -10.16
CA PHE A 67 13.27 -5.45 -11.55
C PHE A 67 14.00 -4.41 -12.40
N THR A 68 14.75 -4.85 -13.40
CA THR A 68 15.27 -3.90 -14.41
C THR A 68 14.15 -3.58 -15.40
N PHE A 69 14.21 -2.42 -16.07
CA PHE A 69 13.19 -2.07 -17.07
C PHE A 69 13.10 -3.10 -18.20
N ALA A 70 14.23 -3.68 -18.60
CA ALA A 70 14.28 -4.75 -19.61
C ALA A 70 13.58 -6.05 -19.15
N ASP A 71 13.46 -6.27 -17.85
CA ASP A 71 12.75 -7.43 -17.31
C ASP A 71 11.23 -7.24 -17.27
N ILE A 72 10.74 -6.01 -17.40
CA ILE A 72 9.31 -5.67 -17.34
C ILE A 72 8.68 -6.02 -18.68
N ARG A 73 7.78 -7.01 -18.66
CA ARG A 73 7.09 -7.50 -19.87
C ARG A 73 5.70 -6.91 -20.04
N LYS A 74 5.05 -6.57 -18.93
CA LYS A 74 3.68 -6.07 -18.93
C LYS A 74 3.40 -5.23 -17.70
N LEU A 75 2.60 -4.19 -17.89
CA LEU A 75 1.95 -3.43 -16.84
C LEU A 75 0.44 -3.54 -17.04
N ASP A 76 -0.25 -4.25 -16.16
CA ASP A 76 -1.71 -4.31 -16.14
C ASP A 76 -2.23 -3.25 -15.17
N VAL A 77 -3.19 -2.44 -15.63
CA VAL A 77 -3.87 -1.45 -14.79
C VAL A 77 -5.33 -1.87 -14.65
N LEU A 78 -5.74 -2.15 -13.43
CA LEU A 78 -7.13 -2.47 -13.09
C LEU A 78 -7.76 -1.24 -12.43
N PRO A 79 -8.58 -0.47 -13.17
CA PRO A 79 -9.32 0.64 -12.59
C PRO A 79 -10.40 0.10 -11.65
N GLY A 80 -10.57 0.78 -10.51
CA GLY A 80 -11.55 0.46 -9.47
C GLY A 80 -11.52 1.53 -8.38
N PRO A 81 -12.30 1.37 -7.29
CA PRO A 81 -12.26 2.28 -6.15
C PRO A 81 -10.84 2.47 -5.59
N VAL A 82 -10.01 1.44 -5.76
CA VAL A 82 -8.57 1.47 -5.58
C VAL A 82 -7.95 0.96 -6.88
N THR A 83 -7.26 1.82 -7.64
CA THR A 83 -6.58 1.40 -8.87
C THR A 83 -5.44 0.46 -8.51
N VAL A 84 -5.41 -0.72 -9.14
CA VAL A 84 -4.34 -1.70 -8.93
C VAL A 84 -3.46 -1.74 -10.18
N TYR A 85 -2.15 -1.62 -9.96
CA TYR A 85 -1.12 -1.73 -10.99
C TYR A 85 -0.34 -3.03 -10.75
N ALA A 86 -0.34 -3.93 -11.72
CA ALA A 86 0.41 -5.17 -11.67
C ALA A 86 1.56 -5.13 -12.70
N ILE A 87 2.79 -5.10 -12.21
CA ILE A 87 4.00 -5.21 -13.00
C ILE A 87 4.34 -6.70 -13.11
N ARG A 88 4.33 -7.23 -14.34
CA ARG A 88 4.79 -8.57 -14.64
C ARG A 88 6.19 -8.51 -15.22
N GLY A 89 7.16 -8.94 -14.41
CA GLY A 89 8.55 -9.07 -14.82
C GLY A 89 9.00 -10.52 -14.96
N LYS A 90 10.18 -10.72 -15.58
CA LYS A 90 10.80 -12.06 -15.72
C LYS A 90 11.09 -12.73 -14.36
N ALA A 91 11.40 -11.93 -13.33
CA ALA A 91 11.67 -12.38 -11.96
C ALA A 91 10.43 -12.45 -11.04
N GLY A 92 9.22 -12.25 -11.60
CA GLY A 92 7.96 -12.38 -10.88
C GLY A 92 7.01 -11.19 -11.02
N LEU A 93 6.03 -11.16 -10.14
CA LEU A 93 4.89 -10.24 -10.19
C LEU A 93 4.99 -9.26 -9.01
N VAL A 94 4.79 -7.96 -9.27
CA VAL A 94 4.70 -6.91 -8.25
C VAL A 94 3.41 -6.15 -8.44
N HIS A 95 2.70 -5.94 -7.34
CA HIS A 95 1.47 -5.16 -7.34
C HIS A 95 1.68 -3.90 -6.52
N PHE A 96 1.15 -2.79 -7.02
CA PHE A 96 1.02 -1.56 -6.26
C PHE A 96 -0.35 -0.95 -6.52
N THR A 97 -0.81 -0.11 -5.61
CA THR A 97 -2.16 0.44 -5.66
C THR A 97 -2.13 1.96 -5.67
N SER A 98 -3.28 2.59 -5.97
CA SER A 98 -3.44 4.05 -5.93
C SER A 98 -3.19 4.67 -4.54
N PHE A 99 -3.09 3.86 -3.49
CA PHE A 99 -2.66 4.30 -2.15
C PHE A 99 -1.20 4.76 -2.11
N PHE A 100 -0.38 4.40 -3.10
CA PHE A 100 0.96 4.95 -3.22
C PHE A 100 0.90 6.38 -3.76
N LEU A 101 1.55 7.30 -3.04
CA LEU A 101 1.82 8.65 -3.52
C LEU A 101 2.51 8.60 -4.89
N HIS A 102 2.05 9.43 -5.83
CA HIS A 102 2.59 9.51 -7.20
C HIS A 102 2.48 8.22 -8.04
N HIS A 103 1.55 7.32 -7.71
CA HIS A 103 1.33 6.07 -8.47
C HIS A 103 1.10 6.29 -9.98
N GLN A 104 0.44 7.38 -10.38
CA GLN A 104 0.24 7.70 -11.80
C GLN A 104 1.55 8.09 -12.51
N GLN A 105 2.40 8.90 -11.88
CA GLN A 105 3.72 9.24 -12.41
C GLN A 105 4.61 8.00 -12.49
N LEU A 106 4.54 7.13 -11.48
CA LEU A 106 5.23 5.85 -11.46
C LEU A 106 4.82 4.97 -12.64
N ALA A 107 3.51 4.85 -12.90
CA ALA A 107 2.98 4.06 -14.00
C ALA A 107 3.41 4.62 -15.37
N ARG A 108 3.36 5.95 -15.55
CA ARG A 108 3.85 6.60 -16.79
C ARG A 108 5.33 6.33 -17.03
N LEU A 109 6.17 6.53 -16.01
CA LEU A 109 7.61 6.27 -16.08
C LEU A 109 7.91 4.81 -16.43
N LEU A 110 7.12 3.88 -15.89
CA LEU A 110 7.27 2.45 -16.18
C LEU A 110 6.96 2.12 -17.63
N VAL A 111 5.86 2.66 -18.16
CA VAL A 111 5.48 2.45 -19.56
C VAL A 111 6.49 3.05 -20.52
N GLU A 112 6.90 4.29 -20.27
CA GLU A 112 7.89 4.99 -21.09
C GLU A 112 9.24 4.27 -21.10
N ARG A 113 9.74 3.86 -19.93
CA ARG A 113 11.09 3.24 -19.81
C ARG A 113 11.13 1.77 -20.19
N ALA A 114 10.02 1.04 -20.05
CA ALA A 114 9.94 -0.36 -20.49
C ALA A 114 9.50 -0.49 -21.95
N GLY A 115 9.25 0.61 -22.67
CA GLY A 115 8.80 0.59 -24.06
C GLY A 115 7.44 -0.10 -24.23
N LEU A 116 6.58 -0.04 -23.21
CA LEU A 116 5.26 -0.67 -23.25
C LEU A 116 4.28 0.23 -24.02
N GLY A 117 3.28 -0.38 -24.66
CA GLY A 117 2.18 0.35 -25.28
C GLY A 117 1.42 1.23 -24.27
N PRO A 118 0.73 2.30 -24.72
CA PRO A 118 0.06 3.25 -23.84
C PRO A 118 -0.93 2.55 -22.91
N ILE A 119 -0.99 3.03 -21.65
CA ILE A 119 -1.94 2.55 -20.66
C ILE A 119 -3.36 2.82 -21.19
N PRO A 120 -4.23 1.81 -21.34
CA PRO A 120 -5.62 2.07 -21.68
C PRO A 120 -6.24 2.94 -20.58
N GLY A 121 -6.70 4.12 -20.98
CA GLY A 121 -7.30 5.13 -20.11
C GLY A 121 -8.64 4.70 -19.54
#